data_AF-X7YQT4-F1
#
_entry.id   AF-X7YQT4-F1
#
_cell.length_a   1.000
_cell.length_b   1.000
_cell.length_c   1.000
_cell.angle_alpha   90.00
_cell.angle_beta   90.00
_cell.angle_gamma   90.00
#
_symmetry.space_group_name_H-M   'P 1'
#
loop_
_entity.id
_entity.type
_entity.pdbx_description
1 polymer ?
#
loop_
_entity_poly.entity_id
_entity_poly.type
_entity_poly.pdbx_seq_one_letter_code
_entity_poly.pdbx_strand_id
1 'polypeptide(L)' 'MSWLGNLPGDIRITSGNTRIYIPITSMLLVSVAVNVLLWVVLSFFRH' A
#
# COMPACT_ATOMS: atom_id res chain seq x y z
N MET A 1 15.16 18.29 6.77
CA MET A 1 13.76 17.91 7.07
C MET A 1 13.25 16.98 5.96
N SER A 2 13.75 15.74 5.90
CA SER A 2 13.35 14.76 4.86
C SER A 2 13.42 13.35 5.43
N TRP A 3 12.43 13.00 6.23
CA TRP A 3 12.34 11.65 6.80
C TRP A 3 10.90 11.14 6.89
N LEU A 4 9.92 12.03 6.96
CA LEU A 4 8.50 11.71 6.76
C LEU A 4 8.21 11.57 5.25
N GLY A 5 8.38 10.37 4.69
CA GLY A 5 7.96 10.08 3.31
C GLY A 5 8.73 8.97 2.57
N ASN A 6 9.78 8.41 3.18
CA ASN A 6 10.51 7.25 2.67
C ASN A 6 9.94 5.97 3.26
N LEU A 7 8.70 5.64 2.92
CA LEU A 7 8.24 4.26 3.10
C LEU A 7 9.10 3.37 2.17
N PRO A 8 9.86 2.41 2.71
CA PRO A 8 10.63 1.50 1.88
C PRO A 8 9.67 0.72 0.97
N GLY A 9 9.96 0.74 -0.34
CA GLY A 9 9.15 0.10 -1.38
C GLY A 9 8.26 1.02 -2.22
N ASP A 10 8.12 2.30 -1.85
CA ASP A 10 7.52 3.30 -2.75
C ASP A 10 8.59 3.83 -3.72
N ILE A 11 8.60 3.29 -4.94
CA ILE A 11 9.57 3.68 -5.98
C ILE A 11 9.18 5.06 -6.51
N ARG A 12 10.00 6.06 -6.21
CA ARG A 12 9.92 7.41 -6.80
C ARG A 12 11.01 7.54 -7.85
N ILE A 13 10.63 7.42 -9.12
CA ILE A 13 11.53 7.72 -10.24
C ILE A 13 11.27 9.17 -10.64
N THR A 14 12.26 10.04 -10.43
CA THR A 14 12.22 11.43 -10.91
C THR A 14 13.28 11.58 -11.99
N SER A 15 12.87 11.93 -13.21
CA SER A 15 13.77 12.21 -14.34
C SER A 15 13.37 13.53 -14.98
N GLY A 16 14.25 14.53 -14.91
CA GLY A 16 14.00 15.87 -15.44
C GLY A 16 12.69 16.48 -14.92
N ASN A 17 11.68 16.63 -15.79
CA ASN A 17 10.36 17.17 -15.48
C ASN A 17 9.32 16.09 -15.10
N THR A 18 9.65 14.81 -15.23
CA THR A 18 8.72 13.70 -15.03
C THR A 18 8.94 13.05 -13.66
N ARG A 19 7.85 12.93 -12.90
CA ARG A 19 7.83 12.23 -11.60
C ARG A 19 6.86 11.06 -11.67
N ILE A 20 7.40 9.84 -11.60
CA ILE A 20 6.63 8.60 -11.55
C ILE A 20 6.64 8.09 -10.10
N TYR A 21 5.45 7.84 -9.57
CA TYR A 21 5.24 7.29 -8.24
C TYR A 21 4.62 5.90 -8.36
N ILE A 22 5.32 4.89 -7.85
CA ILE A 22 4.84 3.51 -7.85
C ILE A 22 4.61 3.09 -6.40
N PRO A 23 3.36 3.14 -5.92
CA PRO A 23 3.03 2.86 -4.52
C PRO A 23 2.85 1.35 -4.25
N ILE A 24 3.90 0.55 -4.49
CA ILE A 24 3.83 -0.91 -4.37
C ILE A 24 3.47 -1.31 -2.93
N THR A 25 4.13 -0.69 -1.95
CA THR A 25 3.90 -0.96 -0.53
C THR A 25 2.47 -0.63 -0.14
N SER A 26 1.97 0.54 -0.55
CA SER A 26 0.58 0.94 -0.26
C SER A 26 -0.45 0.00 -0.90
N MET A 27 -0.22 -0.42 -2.16
CA MET A 27 -1.12 -1.36 -2.84
C MET A 27 -1.17 -2.73 -2.16
N LEU A 28 -0.02 -3.25 -1.71
CA LEU A 28 0.05 -4.50 -0.94
C LEU A 28 -0.70 -4.38 0.40
N LEU A 29 -0.49 -3.28 1.11
CA LEU A 29 -1.11 -3.04 2.41
C LEU A 29 -2.64 -3.00 2.31
N VAL A 30 -3.16 -2.30 1.30
CA VAL A 30 -4.60 -2.27 0.98
C VAL A 30 -5.12 -3.67 0.66
N SER A 31 -4.40 -4.44 -0.17
CA SER A 31 -4.79 -5.80 -0.54
C SER A 31 -4.92 -6.70 0.68
N VAL A 32 -3.90 -6.72 1.56
CA VAL A 32 -3.92 -7.51 2.80
C VAL A 32 -5.03 -7.05 3.73
N ALA A 33 -5.21 -5.74 3.91
CA ALA A 33 -6.24 -5.19 4.79
C ALA A 33 -7.65 -5.59 4.33
N VAL A 34 -7.95 -5.49 3.04
CA VAL A 34 -9.23 -5.93 2.47
C VAL A 34 -9.42 -7.43 2.65
N ASN A 35 -8.37 -8.22 2.43
CA ASN A 35 -8.44 -9.67 2.58
C ASN A 35 -8.75 -10.08 4.03
N VAL A 36 -8.06 -9.48 5.01
CA VAL A 36 -8.30 -9.70 6.43
C VAL A 36 -9.71 -9.26 6.82
N LEU A 37 -10.16 -8.09 6.36
CA LEU A 37 -11.51 -7.59 6.65
C LEU A 37 -12.58 -8.55 6.13
N LEU A 38 -12.46 -9.00 4.87
CA LEU A 38 -13.38 -9.97 4.28
C LEU A 38 -13.33 -11.30 5.03
N TRP A 39 -12.14 -11.79 5.37
CA TRP A 39 -11.99 -13.03 6.12
C TRP A 39 -12.68 -12.95 7.48
N VAL A 40 -12.49 -11.87 8.23
CA VAL A 40 -13.15 -11.64 9.52
C VAL A 40 -14.66 -11.58 9.34
N VAL A 41 -15.17 -10.77 8.41
CA VAL A 41 -16.61 -10.61 8.15
C VAL A 41 -17.24 -11.95 7.76
N LEU A 42 -16.67 -12.65 6.79
CA LEU A 42 -17.15 -13.97 6.35
C LEU A 42 -17.04 -15.02 7.45
N SER A 43 -16.01 -14.95 8.29
CA SER A 43 -15.87 -15.83 9.45
C SER A 43 -17.01 -15.63 10.45
N PHE A 44 -17.49 -14.40 10.65
CA PHE A 44 -18.66 -14.14 11.50
C PHE A 44 -19.96 -14.70 10.91
N PHE A 45 -20.12 -14.73 9.58
CA PHE A 45 -21.29 -15.33 8.93
C PHE A 45 -21.25 -16.86 8.87
N ARG A 46 -20.08 -17.47 9.03
CA ARG A 46 -19.90 -18.93 9.00
C ARG A 46 -20.17 -19.59 10.36
N HIS A 47 -20.47 -18.80 11.38
CA HIS A 47 -20.76 -19.24 12.73
C HIS A 47 -22.26 -19.18 13.03
#